data_AF-A0AAE3MEE2-F1
#
_entry.id   AF-A0AAE3MEE2-F1
#
_cell.length_a   1.000
_cell.length_b   1.000
_cell.length_c   1.000
_cell.angle_alpha   90.00
_cell.angle_beta   90.00
_cell.angle_gamma   90.00
#
_symmetry.space_group_name_H-M   'P 1'
#
loop_
_entity.id
_entity.type
_entity.pdbx_description
1 polymer ?
#
loop_
_entity_poly.entity_id
_entity_poly.type
_entity_poly.pdbx_seq_one_letter_code
_entity_poly.pdbx_strand_id
1 'polypeptide(L)'
;MKRITSIISSILLSVSAGAQNRFPKPDFESGYQYPDIHYAVPNEQLWMYIDIILLVALMSFVAWSIIKKQTRKPIIWVSVISVAYFGFYRSGCVCSIGSIQNVALAIADHTYILPISVLLFFILPIIFTFLFGRVFCAGVCPFGALQELVNIKNYRLSRSVTAMLGVIPWIYLIFAVLYAVTRSSFIICRFDPFIGIFRLGGDFGLILFGGLLLVASIFTGRPFCRFICPYGALLSLFSKVSIWKVQITKQGCINCELCHNACPVDAIRSPYENKVKEQRLTGVKRLLLYFIVLPLLITAGSLVMRYYSADLSRAHKDVRLYDMAVQQETSPQDRITLELETFYAQGGQMDVLKQKVDAIQTDYKLYSTIAGGFIGLVFGLLLINLSLKRSRKLYEIEHADCIACGKCFSYCPQNTIK
;
A
#
# COMPACT_ATOMS: atom_id res chain seq x y z
N MET A 1 12.52 26.90 -18.44
CA MET A 1 11.96 26.63 -19.78
C MET A 1 12.67 25.49 -20.51
N LYS A 2 14.01 25.43 -20.58
CA LYS A 2 14.77 24.27 -21.16
C LYS A 2 14.46 22.90 -20.53
N ARG A 3 14.03 22.87 -19.25
CA ARG A 3 13.60 21.66 -18.50
C ARG A 3 12.25 21.07 -18.95
N ILE A 4 11.37 21.87 -19.55
CA ILE A 4 10.05 21.40 -20.01
C ILE A 4 10.14 20.91 -21.46
N THR A 5 10.93 21.58 -22.29
CA THR A 5 11.17 21.18 -23.68
C THR A 5 11.96 19.86 -23.78
N SER A 6 12.87 19.57 -22.83
CA SER A 6 13.55 18.27 -22.79
C SER A 6 12.59 17.12 -22.47
N ILE A 7 11.62 17.34 -21.58
CA ILE A 7 10.60 16.33 -21.23
C ILE A 7 9.67 16.08 -22.42
N ILE A 8 9.28 17.14 -23.15
CA ILE A 8 8.45 17.03 -24.35
C ILE A 8 9.21 16.34 -25.50
N SER A 9 10.52 16.60 -25.64
CA SER A 9 11.34 15.94 -26.66
C SER A 9 11.55 14.44 -26.35
N SER A 10 11.64 14.06 -25.07
CA SER A 10 11.67 12.65 -24.66
C SER A 10 10.33 11.94 -24.89
N ILE A 11 9.21 12.68 -24.84
CA ILE A 11 7.85 12.16 -25.10
C ILE A 11 7.66 11.78 -26.59
N LEU A 12 8.26 12.52 -27.52
CA LEU A 12 8.14 12.23 -28.96
C LEU A 12 9.03 11.06 -29.44
N LEU A 13 10.13 10.76 -28.76
CA LEU A 13 11.06 9.69 -29.16
C LEU A 13 10.68 8.29 -28.66
N SER A 14 9.71 8.20 -27.74
CA SER A 14 9.19 6.92 -27.24
C SER A 14 8.22 6.20 -28.20
N VAL A 15 7.91 6.76 -29.37
CA VAL A 15 6.91 6.22 -30.31
C VAL A 15 7.48 5.16 -31.28
N SER A 16 8.80 4.96 -31.33
CA SER A 16 9.41 4.09 -32.37
C SER A 16 10.49 3.15 -31.84
N ALA A 17 10.21 2.47 -30.72
CA ALA A 17 10.96 1.27 -30.34
C ALA A 17 10.21 0.03 -30.85
N GLY A 18 10.52 -0.40 -32.07
CA GLY A 18 10.13 -1.72 -32.56
C GLY A 18 10.80 -2.80 -31.72
N ALA A 19 10.05 -3.82 -31.32
CA ALA A 19 10.57 -4.94 -30.55
C ALA A 19 11.65 -5.68 -31.36
N GLN A 20 12.91 -5.61 -30.94
CA GLN A 20 13.98 -6.44 -31.48
C GLN A 20 14.14 -7.70 -30.64
N ASN A 21 14.20 -8.86 -31.31
CA ASN A 21 14.45 -10.14 -30.67
C ASN A 21 15.87 -10.15 -30.07
N ARG A 22 15.96 -10.40 -28.76
CA ARG A 22 17.22 -10.37 -27.99
C ARG A 22 18.16 -11.53 -28.30
N PHE A 23 17.69 -12.56 -28.98
CA PHE A 23 18.51 -13.68 -29.44
C PHE A 23 18.42 -13.78 -30.97
N PRO A 24 19.56 -13.85 -31.68
CA PRO A 24 19.57 -14.15 -33.10
C PRO A 24 18.96 -15.53 -33.31
N LYS A 25 18.09 -15.66 -34.31
CA LYS A 25 17.48 -16.95 -34.66
C LYS A 25 18.60 -17.88 -35.17
N PRO A 26 18.61 -19.17 -34.80
CA PRO A 26 19.53 -20.13 -35.41
C PRO A 26 19.23 -20.23 -36.92
N ASP A 27 20.29 -20.14 -37.73
CA ASP A 27 20.19 -20.30 -39.18
C ASP A 27 20.08 -21.79 -39.50
N PHE A 28 18.90 -22.23 -39.96
CA PHE A 28 18.73 -23.57 -40.49
C PHE A 28 19.16 -23.59 -41.96
N GLU A 29 20.04 -24.51 -42.35
CA GLU A 29 20.53 -24.64 -43.74
C GLU A 29 19.42 -24.95 -44.77
N SER A 30 18.23 -25.35 -44.33
CA SER A 30 17.20 -25.98 -45.14
C SER A 30 16.23 -25.03 -45.86
N GLY A 31 16.61 -23.79 -46.19
CA GLY A 31 15.74 -22.85 -46.92
C GLY A 31 14.39 -22.57 -46.24
N TYR A 32 14.29 -22.84 -44.94
CA TYR A 32 13.07 -22.70 -44.16
C TYR A 32 12.78 -21.22 -43.95
N GLN A 33 11.75 -20.71 -44.64
CA GLN A 33 11.21 -19.39 -44.34
C GLN A 33 10.35 -19.52 -43.08
N TYR A 34 10.81 -18.91 -41.99
CA TYR A 34 10.00 -18.79 -40.78
C TYR A 34 8.65 -18.14 -41.16
N PRO A 35 7.52 -18.75 -40.80
CA PRO A 35 6.24 -18.09 -40.99
C PRO A 35 6.26 -16.78 -40.20
N ASP A 36 5.79 -15.70 -40.82
CA ASP A 36 5.58 -14.43 -40.13
C ASP A 36 4.54 -14.65 -39.03
N ILE A 37 5.02 -14.81 -37.80
CA ILE A 37 4.15 -14.91 -36.65
C ILE A 37 3.62 -13.49 -36.40
N HIS A 38 2.49 -13.16 -37.02
CA HIS A 38 1.69 -12.01 -36.66
C HIS A 38 1.03 -12.29 -35.30
N TYR A 39 1.80 -12.26 -34.21
CA TYR A 39 1.18 -11.93 -32.94
C TYR A 39 0.79 -10.45 -33.05
N ALA A 40 -0.52 -10.19 -33.10
CA ALA A 40 -1.02 -8.84 -32.84
C ALA A 40 -0.54 -8.51 -31.42
N VAL A 41 0.57 -7.79 -31.30
CA VAL A 41 1.02 -7.24 -30.01
C VAL A 41 -0.18 -6.45 -29.51
N PRO A 42 -0.83 -6.85 -28.40
CA PRO A 42 -1.94 -6.10 -27.85
C PRO A 42 -1.45 -4.66 -27.73
N ASN A 43 -2.27 -3.68 -28.11
CA ASN A 43 -1.86 -2.28 -28.04
C ASN A 43 -1.77 -1.88 -26.55
N GLU A 44 -0.66 -2.20 -25.90
CA GLU A 44 -0.39 -2.04 -24.46
C GLU A 44 -0.64 -0.59 -24.02
N GLN A 45 -0.38 0.36 -24.92
CA GLN A 45 -0.61 1.77 -24.70
C GLN A 45 -2.11 2.12 -24.67
N LEU A 46 -2.94 1.48 -25.50
CA LEU A 46 -4.39 1.67 -25.48
C LEU A 46 -5.00 1.16 -24.16
N TRP A 47 -4.60 -0.03 -23.72
CA TRP A 47 -5.04 -0.58 -22.43
C TRP A 47 -4.63 0.30 -21.25
N MET A 48 -3.44 0.87 -21.29
CA MET A 48 -2.99 1.85 -20.30
C MET A 48 -3.94 3.05 -20.20
N TYR A 49 -4.31 3.66 -21.33
CA TYR A 49 -5.24 4.78 -21.33
C TYR A 49 -6.63 4.38 -20.83
N ILE A 50 -7.14 3.22 -21.24
CA ILE A 50 -8.42 2.69 -20.76
C ILE A 50 -8.40 2.52 -19.24
N ASP A 51 -7.34 1.91 -18.69
CA ASP A 51 -7.19 1.68 -17.24
C ASP A 51 -7.24 3.01 -16.46
N ILE A 52 -6.54 4.04 -16.92
CA ILE A 52 -6.49 5.36 -16.27
C ILE A 52 -7.83 6.08 -16.39
N ILE A 53 -8.43 6.10 -17.59
CA ILE A 53 -9.73 6.75 -17.81
C ILE A 53 -10.79 6.10 -16.94
N LEU A 54 -10.82 4.77 -16.90
CA LEU A 54 -11.75 4.01 -16.07
C LEU A 54 -11.51 4.29 -14.58
N LEU A 55 -10.26 4.33 -14.12
CA LEU A 55 -9.93 4.69 -12.74
C LEU A 55 -10.52 6.06 -12.37
N VAL A 56 -10.27 7.09 -13.17
CA VAL A 56 -10.77 8.46 -12.89
C VAL A 56 -12.30 8.50 -12.96
N ALA A 57 -12.92 7.83 -13.93
CA ALA A 57 -14.37 7.77 -14.07
C ALA A 57 -15.03 7.13 -12.84
N LEU A 58 -14.55 5.96 -12.41
CA LEU A 58 -15.08 5.25 -11.25
C LEU A 58 -14.86 6.05 -9.95
N MET A 59 -13.70 6.66 -9.77
CA MET A 59 -13.42 7.51 -8.60
C MET A 59 -14.32 8.75 -8.55
N SER A 60 -14.52 9.41 -9.69
CA SER A 60 -15.39 10.58 -9.81
C SER A 60 -16.85 10.22 -9.53
N PHE A 61 -17.31 9.07 -10.03
CA PHE A 61 -18.66 8.57 -9.79
C PHE A 61 -18.90 8.21 -8.32
N VAL A 62 -17.93 7.57 -7.67
CA VAL A 62 -17.99 7.27 -6.22
C VAL A 62 -17.98 8.56 -5.39
N ALA A 63 -17.12 9.52 -5.71
CA ALA A 63 -17.08 10.82 -5.03
C ALA A 63 -18.41 11.57 -5.18
N TRP A 64 -18.97 11.63 -6.39
CA TRP A 64 -20.28 12.21 -6.66
C TRP A 64 -21.39 11.52 -5.84
N SER A 65 -21.38 10.19 -5.79
CA SER A 65 -22.35 9.43 -5.00
C SER A 65 -22.27 9.76 -3.51
N ILE A 66 -21.07 9.82 -2.95
CA ILE A 66 -20.86 10.04 -1.51
C ILE A 66 -21.28 11.46 -1.10
N ILE A 67 -20.94 12.45 -1.92
CA ILE A 67 -21.14 13.87 -1.56
C ILE A 67 -22.55 14.34 -1.92
N LYS A 68 -23.03 14.01 -3.12
CA LYS A 68 -24.30 14.55 -3.62
C LYS A 68 -25.49 13.64 -3.34
N LYS A 69 -25.35 12.34 -3.63
CA LYS A 69 -26.46 11.38 -3.49
C LYS A 69 -26.57 10.78 -2.09
N GLN A 70 -25.47 10.69 -1.32
CA GLN A 70 -25.40 10.03 -0.01
C GLN A 70 -26.08 8.66 0.00
N THR A 71 -25.80 7.81 -1.01
CA THR A 71 -26.33 6.45 -1.11
C THR A 71 -25.23 5.40 -1.30
N ARG A 72 -25.49 4.16 -0.82
CA ARG A 72 -24.54 3.03 -0.91
C ARG A 72 -24.63 2.27 -2.24
N LYS A 73 -25.82 2.16 -2.84
CA LYS A 73 -26.09 1.35 -4.05
C LYS A 73 -25.06 1.55 -5.18
N PRO A 74 -24.76 2.77 -5.65
CA PRO A 74 -23.76 2.99 -6.70
C PRO A 74 -22.34 2.56 -6.31
N ILE A 75 -21.96 2.66 -5.04
CA ILE A 75 -20.63 2.23 -4.56
C ILE A 75 -20.48 0.70 -4.67
N ILE A 76 -21.56 -0.04 -4.42
CA ILE A 76 -21.57 -1.51 -4.58
C ILE A 76 -21.41 -1.89 -6.05
N TRP A 77 -22.12 -1.22 -6.97
CA TRP A 77 -21.96 -1.44 -8.41
C TRP A 77 -20.54 -1.17 -8.88
N VAL A 78 -19.93 -0.06 -8.45
CA VAL A 78 -18.52 0.23 -8.73
C VAL A 78 -17.61 -0.85 -8.15
N SER A 79 -17.91 -1.36 -6.97
CA SER A 79 -17.12 -2.44 -6.34
C SER A 79 -17.13 -3.71 -7.20
N VAL A 80 -18.30 -4.11 -7.73
CA VAL A 80 -18.41 -5.26 -8.63
C VAL A 80 -17.62 -5.03 -9.93
N ILE A 81 -17.77 -3.85 -10.55
CA ILE A 81 -17.04 -3.49 -11.77
C ILE A 81 -15.53 -3.50 -11.53
N SER A 82 -15.06 -2.92 -10.43
CA SER A 82 -13.65 -2.89 -10.07
C SER A 82 -13.06 -4.27 -9.82
N VAL A 83 -13.78 -5.17 -9.16
CA VAL A 83 -13.33 -6.55 -8.94
C VAL A 83 -13.28 -7.32 -10.26
N ALA A 84 -14.30 -7.20 -11.09
CA ALA A 84 -14.34 -7.86 -12.39
C ALA A 84 -13.21 -7.36 -13.32
N TYR A 85 -13.03 -6.04 -13.41
CA TYR A 85 -12.07 -5.43 -14.33
C TYR A 85 -10.64 -5.39 -13.77
N PHE A 86 -10.39 -4.66 -12.67
CA PHE A 86 -9.03 -4.52 -12.13
C PHE A 86 -8.54 -5.76 -11.39
N GLY A 87 -9.45 -6.55 -10.81
CA GLY A 87 -9.14 -7.83 -10.19
C GLY A 87 -8.89 -8.91 -11.24
N PHE A 88 -9.96 -9.47 -11.80
CA PHE A 88 -9.89 -10.66 -12.66
C PHE A 88 -9.38 -10.35 -14.08
N TYR A 89 -9.93 -9.37 -14.78
CA TYR A 89 -9.55 -9.09 -16.17
C TYR A 89 -8.10 -8.59 -16.32
N ARG A 90 -7.67 -7.64 -15.48
CA ARG A 90 -6.28 -7.15 -15.43
C ARG A 90 -5.38 -7.95 -14.48
N SER A 91 -5.87 -9.06 -13.93
CA SER A 91 -5.10 -9.98 -13.06
C SER A 91 -4.35 -9.29 -11.91
N GLY A 92 -4.91 -8.20 -11.37
CA GLY A 92 -4.31 -7.38 -10.31
C GLY A 92 -3.01 -6.65 -10.67
N CYS A 93 -2.60 -6.63 -11.96
CA CYS A 93 -1.30 -6.08 -12.37
C CYS A 93 -1.17 -4.57 -12.18
N VAL A 94 -2.30 -3.84 -12.12
CA VAL A 94 -2.31 -2.39 -11.91
C VAL A 94 -2.58 -2.08 -10.42
N CYS A 95 -1.63 -2.49 -9.57
CA CYS A 95 -1.76 -2.38 -8.12
C CYS A 95 -1.24 -1.04 -7.59
N SER A 96 -2.14 -0.16 -7.15
CA SER A 96 -1.80 1.11 -6.48
C SER A 96 -1.08 0.92 -5.13
N ILE A 97 -1.11 -0.29 -4.56
CA ILE A 97 -0.40 -0.60 -3.31
C ILE A 97 1.09 -0.83 -3.62
N GLY A 98 1.39 -1.65 -4.63
CA GLY A 98 2.76 -1.91 -5.07
C GLY A 98 3.44 -0.71 -5.75
N SER A 99 2.67 0.24 -6.28
CA SER A 99 3.21 1.46 -6.88
C SER A 99 3.98 2.33 -5.88
N ILE A 100 3.72 2.23 -4.57
CA ILE A 100 4.52 2.91 -3.53
C ILE A 100 6.00 2.56 -3.66
N GLN A 101 6.33 1.28 -3.81
CA GLN A 101 7.72 0.84 -3.88
C GLN A 101 8.38 1.21 -5.21
N ASN A 102 7.60 1.18 -6.31
CA ASN A 102 8.09 1.64 -7.61
C ASN A 102 8.44 3.13 -7.59
N VAL A 103 7.59 3.96 -6.98
CA VAL A 103 7.84 5.39 -6.82
C VAL A 103 9.02 5.63 -5.87
N ALA A 104 9.11 4.89 -4.76
CA ALA A 104 10.24 4.99 -3.82
C ALA A 104 11.57 4.64 -4.50
N LEU A 105 11.60 3.57 -5.30
CA LEU A 105 12.79 3.19 -6.09
C LEU A 105 13.13 4.27 -7.13
N ALA A 106 12.14 4.80 -7.86
CA ALA A 106 12.37 5.86 -8.85
C ALA A 106 12.93 7.16 -8.25
N ILE A 107 12.61 7.44 -6.99
CA ILE A 107 13.16 8.59 -6.25
C ILE A 107 14.62 8.33 -5.85
N ALA A 108 14.96 7.10 -5.49
CA ALA A 108 16.30 6.71 -5.04
C ALA A 108 17.29 6.46 -6.20
N ASP A 109 16.81 5.91 -7.31
CA ASP A 109 17.63 5.53 -8.46
C ASP A 109 17.16 6.28 -9.73
N HIS A 110 17.99 7.22 -10.20
CA HIS A 110 17.72 8.00 -11.40
C HIS A 110 17.73 7.19 -12.70
N THR A 111 18.27 5.96 -12.67
CA THR A 111 18.30 5.08 -13.84
C THR A 111 17.01 4.27 -13.99
N TYR A 112 16.18 4.22 -12.94
CA TYR A 112 14.93 3.46 -12.96
C TYR A 112 13.84 4.20 -13.73
N ILE A 113 13.38 3.61 -14.84
CA ILE A 113 12.31 4.16 -15.67
C ILE A 113 10.96 3.78 -15.07
N LEU A 114 10.26 4.75 -14.50
CA LEU A 114 8.93 4.55 -13.93
C LEU A 114 7.83 4.65 -15.02
N PRO A 115 7.03 3.60 -15.25
CA PRO A 115 5.91 3.69 -16.18
C PRO A 115 4.88 4.75 -15.74
N ILE A 116 4.40 5.54 -16.70
CA ILE A 116 3.42 6.63 -16.44
C ILE A 116 2.14 6.08 -15.81
N SER A 117 1.71 4.88 -16.21
CA SER A 117 0.57 4.18 -15.62
C SER A 117 0.73 3.98 -14.11
N VAL A 118 1.87 3.44 -13.67
CA VAL A 118 2.18 3.18 -12.26
C VAL A 118 2.18 4.48 -11.46
N LEU A 119 2.77 5.54 -12.02
CA LEU A 119 2.79 6.86 -11.40
C LEU A 119 1.37 7.43 -11.23
N LEU A 120 0.52 7.34 -12.26
CA LEU A 120 -0.85 7.85 -12.20
C LEU A 120 -1.72 7.04 -11.23
N PHE A 121 -1.57 5.71 -11.19
CA PHE A 121 -2.24 4.85 -10.21
C PHE A 121 -1.76 5.10 -8.77
N PHE A 122 -0.57 5.69 -8.58
CA PHE A 122 -0.10 6.16 -7.27
C PHE A 122 -0.68 7.53 -6.91
N ILE A 123 -0.60 8.50 -7.83
CA ILE A 123 -0.91 9.91 -7.57
C ILE A 123 -2.42 10.19 -7.58
N LEU A 124 -3.17 9.64 -8.54
CA LEU A 124 -4.60 9.95 -8.69
C LEU A 124 -5.39 9.63 -7.41
N PRO A 125 -5.22 8.47 -6.75
CA PRO A 125 -5.97 8.21 -5.54
C PRO A 125 -5.54 9.09 -4.35
N ILE A 126 -4.29 9.57 -4.31
CA ILE A 126 -3.84 10.56 -3.32
C ILE A 126 -4.55 11.89 -3.53
N ILE A 127 -4.58 12.39 -4.77
CA ILE A 127 -5.28 13.64 -5.13
C ILE A 127 -6.75 13.54 -4.75
N PHE A 128 -7.45 12.50 -5.20
CA PHE A 128 -8.86 12.31 -4.85
C PHE A 128 -9.08 12.14 -3.34
N THR A 129 -8.13 11.54 -2.62
CA THR A 129 -8.22 11.40 -1.17
C THR A 129 -8.09 12.73 -0.45
N PHE A 130 -7.20 13.59 -0.93
CA PHE A 130 -7.08 14.96 -0.45
C PHE A 130 -8.33 15.79 -0.75
N LEU A 131 -9.01 15.57 -1.88
CA LEU A 131 -10.23 16.31 -2.21
C LEU A 131 -11.47 15.77 -1.46
N PHE A 132 -11.74 14.47 -1.54
CA PHE A 132 -13.03 13.86 -1.18
C PHE A 132 -12.94 12.81 -0.05
N GLY A 133 -11.77 12.63 0.57
CA GLY A 133 -11.49 11.51 1.46
C GLY A 133 -11.26 10.20 0.69
N ARG A 134 -11.17 9.06 1.38
CA ARG A 134 -10.74 7.76 0.81
C ARG A 134 -11.75 7.08 -0.14
N VAL A 135 -12.17 7.77 -1.18
CA VAL A 135 -13.11 7.30 -2.22
C VAL A 135 -12.53 6.13 -3.03
N PHE A 136 -11.21 6.08 -3.21
CA PHE A 136 -10.55 4.93 -3.84
C PHE A 136 -10.80 3.64 -3.07
N CYS A 137 -10.61 3.70 -1.75
CA CYS A 137 -10.85 2.56 -0.87
C CYS A 137 -12.33 2.21 -0.77
N ALA A 138 -13.27 3.13 -1.02
CA ALA A 138 -14.70 2.88 -0.84
C ALA A 138 -15.24 1.76 -1.76
N GLY A 139 -14.85 1.77 -3.03
CA GLY A 139 -15.27 0.74 -3.99
C GLY A 139 -14.41 0.62 -5.25
N VAL A 140 -13.42 1.50 -5.46
CA VAL A 140 -12.61 1.47 -6.69
C VAL A 140 -11.44 0.49 -6.58
N CYS A 141 -10.82 0.40 -5.41
CA CYS A 141 -9.76 -0.56 -5.12
C CYS A 141 -10.31 -2.00 -5.13
N PRO A 142 -9.82 -2.90 -6.02
CA PRO A 142 -10.36 -4.26 -6.12
C PRO A 142 -10.16 -5.06 -4.82
N PHE A 143 -9.10 -4.78 -4.06
CA PHE A 143 -8.79 -5.43 -2.79
C PHE A 143 -9.84 -5.11 -1.73
N GLY A 144 -10.19 -3.82 -1.62
CA GLY A 144 -11.20 -3.36 -0.68
C GLY A 144 -12.61 -3.76 -1.11
N ALA A 145 -12.90 -3.65 -2.40
CA ALA A 145 -14.17 -4.03 -3.00
C ALA A 145 -14.47 -5.52 -2.78
N LEU A 146 -13.49 -6.41 -3.01
CA LEU A 146 -13.65 -7.84 -2.79
C LEU A 146 -14.02 -8.16 -1.34
N GLN A 147 -13.32 -7.55 -0.37
CA GLN A 147 -13.61 -7.74 1.06
C GLN A 147 -14.98 -7.18 1.47
N GLU A 148 -15.45 -6.09 0.85
CA GLU A 148 -16.77 -5.52 1.13
C GLU A 148 -17.90 -6.39 0.58
N LEU A 149 -17.71 -6.98 -0.60
CA LEU A 149 -18.72 -7.83 -1.24
C LEU A 149 -18.97 -9.12 -0.47
N VAL A 150 -17.96 -9.66 0.22
CA VAL A 150 -18.10 -10.84 1.09
C VAL A 150 -18.50 -10.51 2.53
N ASN A 151 -18.56 -9.23 2.91
CA ASN A 151 -18.84 -8.82 4.28
C ASN A 151 -20.32 -8.99 4.64
N ILE A 152 -20.59 -9.88 5.60
CA ILE A 152 -21.96 -10.16 6.08
C ILE A 152 -22.19 -9.46 7.42
N LYS A 153 -21.34 -9.76 8.42
CA LYS A 153 -21.48 -9.29 9.79
C LYS A 153 -20.20 -8.61 10.25
N ASN A 154 -20.31 -7.59 11.10
CA ASN A 154 -19.15 -6.89 11.64
C ASN A 154 -19.10 -7.06 13.15
N TYR A 155 -18.09 -7.77 13.63
CA TYR A 155 -17.72 -7.78 15.04
C TYR A 155 -16.80 -6.61 15.33
N ARG A 156 -17.06 -5.93 16.44
CA ARG A 156 -16.26 -4.80 16.89
C ARG A 156 -15.06 -5.31 17.67
N LEU A 157 -13.89 -4.79 17.33
CA LEU A 157 -12.68 -5.01 18.12
C LEU A 157 -12.56 -3.93 19.19
N SER A 158 -11.94 -4.28 20.31
CA SER A 158 -11.66 -3.31 21.36
C SER A 158 -10.76 -2.18 20.81
N ARG A 159 -10.88 -1.00 21.41
CA ARG A 159 -10.13 0.19 20.96
C ARG A 159 -8.62 -0.01 21.04
N SER A 160 -8.14 -0.71 22.07
CA SER A 160 -6.71 -1.00 22.27
C SER A 160 -6.17 -1.93 21.19
N VAL A 161 -6.89 -3.02 20.88
CA VAL A 161 -6.49 -3.96 19.83
C VAL A 161 -6.49 -3.26 18.47
N THR A 162 -7.53 -2.48 18.15
CA THR A 162 -7.58 -1.71 16.91
C THR A 162 -6.41 -0.72 16.79
N ALA A 163 -6.06 -0.04 17.88
CA ALA A 163 -4.94 0.90 17.88
C ALA A 163 -3.59 0.20 17.67
N MET A 164 -3.39 -0.96 18.30
CA MET A 164 -2.16 -1.74 18.16
C MET A 164 -2.01 -2.31 16.75
N LEU A 165 -3.06 -2.93 16.20
CA LEU A 165 -3.05 -3.44 14.82
C LEU A 165 -2.97 -2.29 13.79
N GLY A 166 -3.43 -1.08 14.14
CA GLY A 166 -3.30 0.11 13.31
C GLY A 166 -1.85 0.59 13.10
N VAL A 167 -0.88 0.07 13.87
CA VAL A 167 0.55 0.34 13.68
C VAL A 167 1.15 -0.53 12.57
N ILE A 168 0.60 -1.73 12.33
CA ILE A 168 1.12 -2.70 11.36
C ILE A 168 1.23 -2.12 9.94
N PRO A 169 0.23 -1.40 9.38
CA PRO A 169 0.34 -0.79 8.06
C PRO A 169 1.50 0.21 7.95
N TRP A 170 1.81 0.95 9.02
CA TRP A 170 2.91 1.91 9.07
C TRP A 170 4.25 1.21 9.09
N ILE A 171 4.40 0.18 9.93
CA ILE A 171 5.61 -0.64 9.96
C ILE A 171 5.83 -1.27 8.59
N TYR A 172 4.78 -1.87 8.01
CA TYR A 172 4.87 -2.50 6.70
C TYR A 172 5.25 -1.50 5.59
N LEU A 173 4.69 -0.29 5.62
CA LEU A 173 5.07 0.80 4.71
C LEU A 173 6.56 1.16 4.86
N ILE A 174 7.06 1.29 6.09
CA ILE A 174 8.46 1.66 6.37
C ILE A 174 9.41 0.58 5.81
N PHE A 175 9.15 -0.70 6.08
CA PHE A 175 9.96 -1.79 5.53
C PHE A 175 9.85 -1.88 4.00
N ALA A 176 8.65 -1.67 3.44
CA ALA A 176 8.47 -1.68 1.99
C ALA A 176 9.29 -0.58 1.30
N VAL A 177 9.33 0.63 1.87
CA VAL A 177 10.16 1.73 1.36
C VAL A 177 11.64 1.43 1.56
N LEU A 178 12.05 0.91 2.72
CA LEU A 178 13.44 0.52 3.00
C LEU A 178 13.97 -0.47 1.96
N TYR A 179 13.24 -1.56 1.69
CA TYR A 179 13.66 -2.58 0.73
C TYR A 179 13.60 -2.09 -0.73
N ALA A 180 12.67 -1.18 -1.05
CA ALA A 180 12.60 -0.58 -2.37
C ALA A 180 13.81 0.33 -2.65
N VAL A 181 14.13 1.23 -1.71
CA VAL A 181 15.24 2.18 -1.85
C VAL A 181 16.60 1.49 -1.86
N THR A 182 16.74 0.38 -1.12
CA THR A 182 17.96 -0.46 -1.11
C THR A 182 18.04 -1.46 -2.27
N ARG A 183 17.13 -1.40 -3.25
CA ARG A 183 17.11 -2.26 -4.46
C ARG A 183 17.08 -3.76 -4.19
N SER A 184 16.58 -4.18 -3.02
CA SER A 184 16.61 -5.58 -2.62
C SER A 184 15.38 -6.36 -3.08
N SER A 185 14.20 -5.95 -2.66
CA SER A 185 12.97 -6.66 -3.00
C SER A 185 11.70 -5.82 -2.86
N PHE A 186 10.70 -6.17 -3.67
CA PHE A 186 9.36 -5.60 -3.61
C PHE A 186 8.46 -6.43 -2.69
N ILE A 187 8.59 -6.23 -1.37
CA ILE A 187 7.84 -6.98 -0.35
C ILE A 187 6.31 -6.91 -0.56
N ILE A 188 5.77 -5.77 -1.02
CA ILE A 188 4.33 -5.60 -1.26
C ILE A 188 3.84 -6.53 -2.36
N CYS A 189 4.57 -6.60 -3.47
CA CYS A 189 4.21 -7.45 -4.60
C CYS A 189 4.43 -8.94 -4.27
N ARG A 190 5.43 -9.25 -3.43
CA ARG A 190 5.75 -10.63 -3.03
C ARG A 190 4.72 -11.21 -2.07
N PHE A 191 4.20 -10.41 -1.14
CA PHE A 191 3.22 -10.83 -0.12
C PHE A 191 1.83 -10.25 -0.39
N ASP A 192 1.46 -10.11 -1.66
CA ASP A 192 0.12 -9.68 -2.04
C ASP A 192 -0.88 -10.82 -1.75
N PRO A 193 -1.84 -10.64 -0.82
CA PRO A 193 -2.74 -11.73 -0.43
C PRO A 193 -3.77 -12.08 -1.49
N PHE A 194 -4.15 -11.16 -2.39
CA PHE A 194 -5.28 -11.38 -3.30
C PHE A 194 -4.83 -11.69 -4.73
N ILE A 195 -3.54 -11.51 -5.06
CA ILE A 195 -3.05 -11.76 -6.42
C ILE A 195 -3.28 -13.20 -6.89
N GLY A 196 -3.08 -14.20 -6.02
CA GLY A 196 -3.30 -15.60 -6.35
C GLY A 196 -4.78 -15.92 -6.63
N ILE A 197 -5.69 -15.22 -5.95
CA ILE A 197 -7.14 -15.34 -6.16
C ILE A 197 -7.54 -14.69 -7.49
N PHE A 198 -7.04 -13.48 -7.78
CA PHE A 198 -7.35 -12.78 -9.03
C PHE A 198 -6.77 -13.48 -10.27
N ARG A 199 -5.62 -14.15 -10.15
CA ARG A 199 -4.98 -14.90 -11.23
C ARG A 199 -5.48 -16.35 -11.35
N LEU A 200 -6.34 -16.80 -10.43
CA LEU A 200 -6.77 -18.20 -10.32
C LEU A 200 -5.57 -19.17 -10.32
N GLY A 201 -4.47 -18.76 -9.71
CA GLY A 201 -3.20 -19.48 -9.75
C GLY A 201 -2.08 -18.74 -9.00
N GLY A 202 -1.15 -19.49 -8.42
CA GLY A 202 -0.03 -18.94 -7.66
C GLY A 202 0.49 -19.90 -6.59
N ASP A 203 1.37 -19.39 -5.75
CA ASP A 203 1.88 -20.11 -4.57
C ASP A 203 0.74 -20.46 -3.60
N PHE A 204 0.69 -21.72 -3.15
CA PHE A 204 -0.36 -22.22 -2.27
C PHE A 204 -0.42 -21.43 -0.95
N GLY A 205 0.73 -21.02 -0.41
CA GLY A 205 0.81 -20.23 0.82
C GLY A 205 0.16 -18.84 0.66
N LEU A 206 0.37 -18.17 -0.46
CA LEU A 206 -0.27 -16.89 -0.77
C LEU A 206 -1.78 -17.02 -0.95
N ILE A 207 -2.24 -18.06 -1.65
CA ILE A 207 -3.67 -18.33 -1.84
C ILE A 207 -4.34 -18.62 -0.50
N LEU A 208 -3.71 -19.44 0.35
CA LEU A 208 -4.21 -19.75 1.69
C LEU A 208 -4.29 -18.47 2.54
N PHE A 209 -3.25 -17.64 2.52
CA PHE A 209 -3.25 -16.38 3.26
C PHE A 209 -4.36 -15.42 2.78
N GLY A 210 -4.54 -15.28 1.46
CA GLY A 210 -5.64 -14.53 0.87
C GLY A 210 -7.02 -15.06 1.24
N GLY A 211 -7.20 -16.38 1.19
CA GLY A 211 -8.43 -17.06 1.57
C GLY A 211 -8.78 -16.83 3.04
N LEU A 212 -7.82 -16.96 3.94
CA LEU A 212 -8.00 -16.66 5.36
C LEU A 212 -8.40 -15.20 5.60
N LEU A 213 -7.80 -14.25 4.87
CA LEU A 213 -8.20 -12.84 4.95
C LEU A 213 -9.62 -12.60 4.40
N LEU A 214 -10.05 -13.31 3.35
CA LEU A 214 -11.44 -13.25 2.88
C LEU A 214 -12.42 -13.82 3.89
N VAL A 215 -12.11 -14.96 4.50
CA VAL A 215 -12.93 -15.55 5.58
C VAL A 215 -13.02 -14.56 6.75
N ALA A 216 -11.91 -13.95 7.15
CA ALA A 216 -11.91 -12.91 8.18
C ALA A 216 -12.76 -11.68 7.77
N SER A 217 -12.82 -11.36 6.47
CA SER A 217 -13.61 -10.24 5.93
C SER A 217 -15.13 -10.44 6.02
N ILE A 218 -15.59 -11.69 6.14
CA ILE A 218 -17.01 -12.01 6.37
C ILE A 218 -17.48 -11.47 7.73
N PHE A 219 -16.59 -11.51 8.73
CA PHE A 219 -16.86 -11.21 10.15
C PHE A 219 -16.30 -9.88 10.63
N THR A 220 -15.22 -9.40 10.00
CA THR A 220 -14.56 -8.15 10.32
C THR A 220 -14.58 -7.26 9.09
N GLY A 221 -14.96 -6.00 9.23
CA GLY A 221 -14.99 -5.07 8.10
C GLY A 221 -13.58 -4.82 7.56
N ARG A 222 -13.29 -5.36 6.37
CA ARG A 222 -12.07 -5.13 5.58
C ARG A 222 -10.75 -5.26 6.35
N PRO A 223 -10.43 -6.43 6.92
CA PRO A 223 -9.25 -6.67 7.74
C PRO A 223 -7.94 -6.26 7.05
N PHE A 224 -7.78 -6.54 5.74
CA PHE A 224 -6.57 -6.15 5.03
C PHE A 224 -6.45 -4.63 4.89
N CYS A 225 -7.53 -3.95 4.50
CA CYS A 225 -7.49 -2.48 4.36
C CYS A 225 -7.32 -1.77 5.70
N ARG A 226 -7.80 -2.36 6.80
CA ARG A 226 -7.75 -1.80 8.15
C ARG A 226 -6.40 -2.04 8.85
N PHE A 227 -5.77 -3.20 8.66
CA PHE A 227 -4.65 -3.64 9.49
C PHE A 227 -3.38 -4.01 8.72
N ILE A 228 -3.40 -4.11 7.38
CA ILE A 228 -2.23 -4.55 6.61
C ILE A 228 -1.86 -3.55 5.52
N CYS A 229 -2.83 -2.95 4.85
CA CYS A 229 -2.61 -2.16 3.63
C CYS A 229 -1.77 -0.90 3.87
N PRO A 230 -0.54 -0.82 3.33
CA PRO A 230 0.36 0.31 3.54
C PRO A 230 -0.12 1.56 2.78
N TYR A 231 -0.77 1.37 1.63
CA TYR A 231 -1.42 2.44 0.88
C TYR A 231 -2.59 3.04 1.66
N GLY A 232 -3.34 2.23 2.42
CA GLY A 232 -4.42 2.71 3.28
C GLY A 232 -3.93 3.62 4.40
N ALA A 233 -2.76 3.31 4.99
CA ALA A 233 -2.08 4.18 5.95
C ALA A 233 -1.66 5.51 5.32
N LEU A 234 -1.05 5.48 4.13
CA LEU A 234 -0.68 6.70 3.40
C LEU A 234 -1.91 7.59 3.13
N LEU A 235 -2.98 7.01 2.59
CA LEU A 235 -4.22 7.72 2.31
C LEU A 235 -4.92 8.24 3.57
N SER A 236 -4.73 7.62 4.74
CA SER A 236 -5.31 8.09 5.99
C SER A 236 -4.82 9.50 6.39
N LEU A 237 -3.55 9.81 6.09
CA LEU A 237 -2.96 11.13 6.35
C LEU A 237 -3.65 12.21 5.52
N PHE A 238 -3.80 11.97 4.22
CA PHE A 238 -4.46 12.90 3.31
C PHE A 238 -5.95 13.04 3.61
N SER A 239 -6.60 11.95 4.03
CA SER A 239 -8.02 11.96 4.39
C SER A 239 -8.35 12.79 5.63
N LYS A 240 -7.38 13.00 6.54
CA LYS A 240 -7.57 13.83 7.74
C LYS A 240 -7.72 15.31 7.40
N VAL A 241 -6.99 15.76 6.38
CA VAL A 241 -6.97 17.16 5.89
C VAL A 241 -7.85 17.38 4.67
N SER A 242 -8.71 16.42 4.32
CA SER A 242 -9.50 16.50 3.10
C SER A 242 -10.45 17.68 3.07
N ILE A 243 -10.66 18.29 1.90
CA ILE A 243 -11.48 19.50 1.71
C ILE A 243 -12.98 19.17 1.85
N TRP A 244 -13.49 18.27 1.01
CA TRP A 244 -14.90 17.86 1.01
C TRP A 244 -15.10 16.58 1.80
N LYS A 245 -15.21 16.76 3.12
CA LYS A 245 -15.39 15.67 4.07
C LYS A 245 -16.76 15.00 3.95
N VAL A 246 -16.78 13.68 4.14
CA VAL A 246 -18.01 12.89 4.21
C VAL A 246 -18.83 13.28 5.43
N GLN A 247 -20.09 13.67 5.24
CA GLN A 247 -21.04 13.98 6.32
C GLN A 247 -22.21 12.99 6.28
N ILE A 248 -22.67 12.53 7.44
CA ILE A 248 -23.76 11.53 7.55
C ILE A 248 -25.12 12.17 7.29
N THR A 249 -25.36 13.33 7.88
CA THR A 249 -26.62 14.08 7.75
C THR A 249 -26.28 15.57 7.64
N LYS A 250 -27.12 16.29 6.90
CA LYS A 250 -27.13 17.77 6.88
C LYS A 250 -28.00 18.34 8.01
N GLN A 251 -28.90 17.52 8.53
CA GLN A 251 -29.75 17.83 9.68
C GLN A 251 -28.98 17.49 10.98
N GLY A 252 -29.43 18.01 12.12
CA GLY A 252 -28.76 17.75 13.40
C GLY A 252 -28.75 16.27 13.78
N CYS A 253 -27.65 15.78 14.37
CA CYS A 253 -27.56 14.42 14.89
C CYS A 253 -28.40 14.28 16.18
N ILE A 254 -29.26 13.25 16.24
CA ILE A 254 -30.11 12.93 17.41
C ILE A 254 -29.55 11.81 18.31
N ASN A 255 -28.26 11.46 18.18
CA ASN A 255 -27.58 10.46 19.01
C ASN A 255 -28.20 9.04 19.04
N CYS A 256 -28.84 8.60 17.96
CA CYS A 256 -29.50 7.28 17.86
C CYS A 256 -28.58 6.04 17.72
N GLU A 257 -27.25 6.20 17.67
CA GLU A 257 -26.24 5.12 17.54
C GLU A 257 -26.29 4.24 16.26
N LEU A 258 -27.35 4.29 15.45
CA LEU A 258 -27.53 3.44 14.26
C LEU A 258 -26.35 3.50 13.27
N CYS A 259 -25.86 4.71 12.96
CA CYS A 259 -24.73 4.88 12.06
C CYS A 259 -23.42 4.32 12.65
N HIS A 260 -23.25 4.41 13.97
CA HIS A 260 -22.11 3.84 14.68
C HIS A 260 -22.13 2.31 14.57
N ASN A 261 -23.28 1.68 14.79
CA ASN A 261 -23.49 0.22 14.71
C ASN A 261 -23.35 -0.34 13.29
N ALA A 262 -23.69 0.44 12.27
CA ALA A 262 -23.54 0.04 10.88
C ALA A 262 -22.10 0.15 10.33
N CYS A 263 -21.20 0.88 11.00
CA CYS A 263 -19.87 1.17 10.47
C CYS A 263 -18.97 -0.08 10.46
N PRO A 264 -18.46 -0.53 9.29
CA PRO A 264 -17.63 -1.74 9.23
C PRO A 264 -16.22 -1.55 9.84
N VAL A 265 -15.73 -0.32 9.90
CA VAL A 265 -14.35 0.02 10.31
C VAL A 265 -14.28 0.82 11.62
N ASP A 266 -15.38 0.96 12.35
CA ASP A 266 -15.45 1.70 13.63
C ASP A 266 -14.96 3.16 13.56
N ALA A 267 -15.12 3.82 12.39
CA ALA A 267 -14.69 5.20 12.18
C ALA A 267 -15.60 6.24 12.85
N ILE A 268 -16.85 5.89 13.15
CA ILE A 268 -17.79 6.78 13.84
C ILE A 268 -17.55 6.66 15.35
N ARG A 269 -17.28 7.76 16.03
CA ARG A 269 -16.91 7.77 17.45
C ARG A 269 -18.09 8.22 18.32
N SER A 270 -18.28 7.56 19.46
CA SER A 270 -19.34 7.86 20.40
C SER A 270 -19.11 9.16 21.20
N PRO A 271 -20.19 9.82 21.66
CA PRO A 271 -20.12 10.97 22.55
C PRO A 271 -19.46 10.61 23.89
N TYR A 272 -18.87 11.61 24.57
CA TYR A 272 -18.10 11.47 25.81
C TYR A 272 -18.94 11.78 27.07
N GLU A 273 -20.25 11.95 26.94
CA GLU A 273 -21.14 12.55 27.95
C GLU A 273 -21.07 11.89 29.34
N ASN A 274 -20.74 10.60 29.43
CA ASN A 274 -20.81 9.80 30.66
C ASN A 274 -19.45 9.40 31.26
N LYS A 275 -18.34 10.07 30.91
CA LYS A 275 -17.01 9.75 31.45
C LYS A 275 -16.51 10.83 32.41
N VAL A 276 -16.05 10.40 33.59
CA VAL A 276 -15.40 11.28 34.59
C VAL A 276 -14.36 12.16 33.89
N LYS A 277 -14.56 13.48 33.95
CA LYS A 277 -13.66 14.45 33.33
C LYS A 277 -12.35 14.42 34.08
N GLU A 278 -11.27 14.11 33.38
CA GLU A 278 -9.92 14.17 33.95
C GLU A 278 -9.53 15.62 34.20
N GLN A 279 -8.84 15.88 35.32
CA GLN A 279 -8.31 17.22 35.61
C GLN A 279 -7.33 17.65 34.51
N ARG A 280 -7.48 18.89 34.03
CA ARG A 280 -6.67 19.45 32.94
C ARG A 280 -5.17 19.37 33.22
N LEU A 281 -4.75 19.63 34.46
CA LEU A 281 -3.34 19.58 34.87
C LEU A 281 -2.72 18.20 34.68
N THR A 282 -3.44 17.14 35.05
CA THR A 282 -2.99 15.74 34.87
C THR A 282 -2.85 15.39 33.40
N GLY A 283 -3.79 15.83 32.57
CA GLY A 283 -3.70 15.68 31.11
C GLY A 283 -2.49 16.39 30.50
N VAL A 284 -2.23 17.63 30.91
CA VAL A 284 -1.08 18.41 30.42
C VAL A 284 0.25 17.80 30.87
N LYS A 285 0.38 17.39 32.13
CA LYS A 285 1.58 16.70 32.64
C LYS A 285 1.86 15.41 31.86
N ARG A 286 0.82 14.61 31.60
CA ARG A 286 0.93 13.38 30.79
C ARG A 286 1.38 13.69 29.36
N LEU A 287 0.81 14.73 28.73
CA LEU A 287 1.17 15.12 27.37
C LEU A 287 2.62 15.61 27.28
N LEU A 288 3.07 16.45 28.23
CA LEU A 288 4.45 16.91 28.31
C LEU A 288 5.44 15.74 28.48
N LEU A 289 5.09 14.76 29.33
CA LEU A 289 5.88 13.55 29.48
C LEU A 289 6.00 12.79 28.14
N TYR A 290 4.92 12.65 27.37
CA TYR A 290 5.01 12.00 26.05
C TYR A 290 5.82 12.81 25.03
N PHE A 291 5.82 14.14 25.10
CA PHE A 291 6.70 14.96 24.26
C PHE A 291 8.18 14.77 24.60
N ILE A 292 8.53 14.51 25.86
CA ILE A 292 9.90 14.17 26.30
C ILE A 292 10.27 12.73 25.92
N VAL A 293 9.33 11.79 26.01
CA VAL A 293 9.53 10.39 25.62
C VAL A 293 9.64 10.22 24.10
N LEU A 294 9.00 11.08 23.31
CA LEU A 294 9.03 11.03 21.84
C LEU A 294 10.45 11.00 21.24
N PRO A 295 11.37 11.95 21.55
CA PRO A 295 12.74 11.89 21.02
C PRO A 295 13.49 10.65 21.49
N LEU A 296 13.24 10.16 22.71
CA LEU A 296 13.83 8.93 23.23
C LEU A 296 13.38 7.69 22.42
N LEU A 297 12.11 7.63 22.03
CA LEU A 297 11.60 6.56 21.16
C LEU A 297 12.20 6.63 19.75
N ILE A 298 12.39 7.85 19.21
CA ILE A 298 13.02 8.05 17.90
C ILE A 298 14.48 7.61 17.92
N THR A 299 15.26 8.02 18.95
CA THR A 299 16.67 7.62 19.06
C THR A 299 16.83 6.14 19.32
N ALA A 300 16.03 5.55 20.22
CA ALA A 300 16.02 4.12 20.47
C ALA A 300 15.68 3.33 19.19
N GLY A 301 14.64 3.74 18.46
CA GLY A 301 14.26 3.13 17.18
C GLY A 301 15.39 3.17 16.15
N SER A 302 16.02 4.34 15.97
CA SER A 302 17.17 4.51 15.07
C SER A 302 18.35 3.60 15.43
N LEU A 303 18.69 3.49 16.72
CA LEU A 303 19.81 2.67 17.19
C LEU A 303 19.54 1.17 17.02
N VAL A 304 18.36 0.70 17.42
CA VAL A 304 17.95 -0.70 17.26
C VAL A 304 18.01 -1.10 15.80
N MET A 305 17.46 -0.26 14.91
CA MET A 305 17.39 -0.61 13.50
C MET A 305 18.74 -0.53 12.79
N ARG A 306 19.61 0.38 13.23
CA ARG A 306 21.01 0.42 12.80
C ARG A 306 21.79 -0.83 13.24
N TYR A 307 21.53 -1.36 14.43
CA TYR A 307 22.16 -2.58 14.93
C TYR A 307 21.81 -3.78 14.04
N TYR A 308 20.54 -3.96 13.69
CA TYR A 308 20.08 -5.05 12.82
C TYR A 308 20.33 -4.81 11.32
N SER A 309 20.98 -3.72 10.92
CA SER A 309 21.16 -3.37 9.50
C SER A 309 21.85 -4.44 8.67
N ALA A 310 22.83 -5.16 9.24
CA ALA A 310 23.51 -6.27 8.58
C ALA A 310 22.56 -7.44 8.29
N ASP A 311 21.72 -7.84 9.25
CA ASP A 311 20.74 -8.91 9.06
C ASP A 311 19.67 -8.53 8.01
N LEU A 312 19.22 -7.27 8.02
CA LEU A 312 18.31 -6.78 6.99
C LEU A 312 18.94 -6.79 5.59
N SER A 313 20.25 -6.53 5.49
CA SER A 313 20.94 -6.49 4.19
C SER A 313 20.94 -7.84 3.46
N ARG A 314 20.77 -8.96 4.17
CA ARG A 314 20.62 -10.31 3.60
C ARG A 314 19.39 -10.48 2.70
N ALA A 315 18.44 -9.54 2.76
CA ALA A 315 17.34 -9.49 1.81
C ALA A 315 17.82 -9.15 0.38
N HIS A 316 19.00 -8.53 0.22
CA HIS A 316 19.60 -8.25 -1.07
C HIS A 316 20.29 -9.50 -1.63
N LYS A 317 20.09 -9.76 -2.93
CA LYS A 317 20.60 -10.96 -3.61
C LYS A 317 22.13 -11.09 -3.52
N ASP A 318 22.86 -10.01 -3.79
CA ASP A 318 24.32 -10.02 -3.78
C ASP A 318 24.90 -10.26 -2.38
N VAL A 319 24.24 -9.77 -1.32
CA VAL A 319 24.66 -10.01 0.06
C VAL A 319 24.43 -11.48 0.42
N ARG A 320 23.28 -12.03 0.05
CA ARG A 320 23.00 -13.46 0.23
C ARG A 320 23.98 -14.34 -0.56
N LEU A 321 24.34 -13.93 -1.79
CA LEU A 321 25.32 -14.64 -2.62
C LEU A 321 26.70 -14.64 -1.98
N TYR A 322 27.13 -13.49 -1.43
CA TYR A 322 28.39 -13.39 -0.71
C TYR A 322 28.39 -14.25 0.56
N ASP A 323 27.33 -14.23 1.36
CA ASP A 323 27.20 -15.08 2.55
C ASP A 323 27.30 -16.58 2.17
N MET A 324 26.66 -17.00 1.07
CA MET A 324 26.76 -18.38 0.55
C MET A 324 28.16 -18.73 0.08
N ALA A 325 28.86 -17.81 -0.61
CA ALA A 325 30.22 -18.03 -1.08
C ALA A 325 31.21 -18.15 0.09
N VAL A 326 31.12 -17.27 1.09
CA VAL A 326 31.93 -17.35 2.33
C VAL A 326 31.65 -18.65 3.10
N GLN A 327 30.38 -19.07 3.15
CA GLN A 327 30.03 -20.35 3.79
C GLN A 327 30.66 -21.55 3.06
N GLN A 328 30.71 -21.52 1.72
CA GLN A 328 31.34 -22.57 0.93
C GLN A 328 32.87 -22.62 1.12
N GLU A 329 33.53 -21.47 1.26
CA GLU A 329 34.98 -21.39 1.56
C GLU A 329 35.31 -21.92 2.97
N THR A 330 34.46 -21.63 3.95
CA THR A 330 34.67 -22.02 5.36
C THR A 330 34.21 -23.45 5.67
N SER A 331 33.22 -23.97 4.94
CA SER A 331 32.67 -25.31 5.12
C SER A 331 32.23 -25.86 3.75
N PRO A 332 33.14 -26.49 3.01
CA PRO A 332 32.85 -27.00 1.67
C PRO A 332 31.71 -28.02 1.70
N GLN A 333 30.63 -27.73 0.98
CA GLN A 333 29.54 -28.68 0.75
C GLN A 333 29.71 -29.36 -0.62
N ASP A 334 29.35 -30.65 -0.68
CA ASP A 334 29.41 -31.45 -1.92
C ASP A 334 28.46 -30.94 -3.02
N ARG A 335 27.44 -30.15 -2.65
CA ARG A 335 26.48 -29.56 -3.58
C ARG A 335 26.48 -28.05 -3.46
N ILE A 336 26.87 -27.41 -4.56
CA ILE A 336 26.82 -25.95 -4.73
C ILE A 336 25.40 -25.55 -5.16
N THR A 337 24.90 -24.43 -4.66
CA THR A 337 23.60 -23.89 -5.11
C THR A 337 23.72 -23.33 -6.53
N LEU A 338 22.64 -23.38 -7.31
CA LEU A 338 22.63 -22.86 -8.69
C LEU A 338 23.12 -21.41 -8.79
N GLU A 339 22.75 -20.55 -7.83
CA GLU A 339 23.20 -19.15 -7.77
C GLU A 339 24.73 -19.05 -7.66
N LEU A 340 25.34 -19.90 -6.84
CA LEU A 340 26.79 -19.89 -6.60
C LEU A 340 27.56 -20.55 -7.75
N GLU A 341 27.01 -21.62 -8.34
CA GLU A 341 27.57 -22.27 -9.54
C GLU A 341 27.61 -21.28 -10.72
N THR A 342 26.51 -20.56 -10.97
CA THR A 342 26.48 -19.55 -12.04
C THR A 342 27.46 -18.40 -11.80
N PHE A 343 27.68 -18.00 -10.53
CA PHE A 343 28.65 -16.96 -10.19
C PHE A 343 30.09 -17.38 -10.54
N TYR A 344 30.51 -18.58 -10.14
CA TYR A 344 31.84 -19.09 -10.47
C TYR A 344 31.98 -19.41 -11.96
N ALA A 345 30.95 -19.95 -12.61
CA ALA A 345 30.96 -20.25 -14.05
C ALA A 345 31.11 -18.98 -14.91
N GLN A 346 30.63 -17.82 -14.43
CA GLN A 346 30.81 -16.52 -15.08
C GLN A 346 32.17 -15.87 -14.77
N GLY A 347 33.06 -16.54 -14.03
CA GLY A 347 34.36 -15.99 -13.62
C GLY A 347 34.24 -14.93 -12.53
N GLY A 348 33.21 -15.01 -11.68
CA GLY A 348 32.98 -14.06 -10.59
C GLY A 348 34.15 -14.00 -9.61
N GLN A 349 34.66 -12.78 -9.37
CA GLN A 349 35.73 -12.54 -8.39
C GLN A 349 35.16 -12.13 -7.03
N MET A 350 35.64 -12.80 -5.97
CA MET A 350 35.18 -12.56 -4.59
C MET A 350 35.46 -11.15 -4.09
N ASP A 351 36.60 -10.56 -4.46
CA ASP A 351 36.95 -9.19 -4.06
C ASP A 351 35.98 -8.14 -4.63
N VAL A 352 35.59 -8.31 -5.89
CA VAL A 352 34.61 -7.43 -6.55
C VAL A 352 33.23 -7.58 -5.92
N LEU A 353 32.83 -8.81 -5.57
CA LEU A 353 31.56 -9.07 -4.88
C LEU A 353 31.56 -8.45 -3.48
N LYS A 354 32.66 -8.59 -2.73
CA LYS A 354 32.82 -7.98 -1.41
C LYS A 354 32.70 -6.46 -1.44
N GLN A 355 33.37 -5.80 -2.39
CA GLN A 355 33.29 -4.34 -2.54
C GLN A 355 31.84 -3.87 -2.81
N LYS A 356 31.08 -4.63 -3.62
CA LYS A 356 29.65 -4.35 -3.85
C LYS A 356 28.83 -4.54 -2.58
N VAL A 357 29.08 -5.61 -1.83
CA VAL A 357 28.39 -5.90 -0.57
C VAL A 357 28.66 -4.82 0.49
N ASP A 358 29.89 -4.34 0.63
CA ASP A 358 30.24 -3.28 1.57
C ASP A 358 29.49 -1.97 1.27
N ALA A 359 29.34 -1.62 -0.01
CA ALA A 359 28.54 -0.48 -0.44
C ALA A 359 27.05 -0.66 -0.08
N ILE A 360 26.49 -1.85 -0.36
CA ILE A 360 25.09 -2.17 -0.02
C ILE A 360 24.87 -2.12 1.49
N GLN A 361 25.75 -2.72 2.30
CA GLN A 361 25.64 -2.71 3.76
C GLN A 361 25.71 -1.28 4.32
N THR A 362 26.51 -0.40 3.71
CA THR A 362 26.58 1.01 4.08
C THR A 362 25.26 1.73 3.80
N ASP A 363 24.64 1.51 2.64
CA ASP A 363 23.30 2.03 2.31
C ASP A 363 22.26 1.52 3.31
N TYR A 364 22.25 0.21 3.59
CA TYR A 364 21.36 -0.39 4.58
C TYR A 364 21.52 0.24 5.95
N LYS A 365 22.74 0.54 6.39
CA LYS A 365 22.99 1.21 7.68
C LYS A 365 22.37 2.60 7.74
N LEU A 366 22.46 3.39 6.66
CA LEU A 366 21.84 4.71 6.59
C LEU A 366 20.31 4.61 6.58
N TYR A 367 19.73 3.85 5.65
CA TYR A 367 18.28 3.77 5.46
C TYR A 367 17.58 3.05 6.62
N SER A 368 18.19 2.03 7.22
CA SER A 368 17.66 1.37 8.41
C SER A 368 17.63 2.32 9.61
N THR A 369 18.65 3.16 9.80
CA THR A 369 18.66 4.19 10.85
C THR A 369 17.48 5.14 10.69
N ILE A 370 17.25 5.64 9.47
CA ILE A 370 16.11 6.52 9.16
C ILE A 370 14.78 5.79 9.40
N ALA A 371 14.65 4.55 8.91
CA ALA A 371 13.47 3.71 9.11
C ALA A 371 13.17 3.49 10.60
N GLY A 372 14.18 3.20 11.41
CA GLY A 372 14.07 3.05 12.86
C GLY A 372 13.57 4.31 13.55
N GLY A 373 14.08 5.49 13.15
CA GLY A 373 13.58 6.77 13.64
C GLY A 373 12.11 7.01 13.31
N PHE A 374 11.66 6.66 12.10
CA PHE A 374 10.26 6.71 11.72
C PHE A 374 9.39 5.74 12.52
N ILE A 375 9.86 4.52 12.81
CA ILE A 375 9.15 3.57 13.68
C ILE A 375 8.95 4.18 15.07
N GLY A 376 10.01 4.75 15.65
CA GLY A 376 9.93 5.45 16.94
C GLY A 376 8.94 6.61 16.93
N LEU A 377 8.91 7.40 15.85
CA LEU A 377 7.95 8.48 15.64
C LEU A 377 6.50 7.95 15.60
N VAL A 378 6.24 6.88 14.86
CA VAL A 378 4.89 6.27 14.75
C VAL A 378 4.39 5.82 16.11
N PHE A 379 5.22 5.10 16.89
CA PHE A 379 4.85 4.67 18.24
C PHE A 379 4.65 5.85 19.19
N GLY A 380 5.50 6.86 19.14
CA GLY A 380 5.35 8.06 19.97
C GLY A 380 4.06 8.84 19.64
N LEU A 381 3.74 9.03 18.36
CA LEU A 381 2.49 9.65 17.93
C LEU A 381 1.26 8.83 18.32
N LEU A 382 1.34 7.50 18.28
CA LEU A 382 0.28 6.61 18.76
C LEU A 382 0.01 6.81 20.26
N LEU A 383 1.06 6.81 21.08
CA LEU A 383 0.94 7.03 22.53
C LEU A 383 0.34 8.41 22.85
N ILE A 384 0.80 9.45 22.15
CA ILE A 384 0.23 10.79 22.24
C ILE A 384 -1.27 10.74 21.88
N ASN A 385 -1.64 10.14 20.75
CA ASN A 385 -3.04 10.09 20.30
C ASN A 385 -3.95 9.29 21.25
N LEU A 386 -3.45 8.19 21.83
CA LEU A 386 -4.18 7.41 22.84
C LEU A 386 -4.37 8.18 24.15
N SER A 387 -3.44 9.07 24.48
CA SER A 387 -3.51 9.90 25.69
C SER A 387 -4.52 11.06 25.56
N LEU A 388 -4.80 11.51 24.34
CA LEU A 388 -5.70 12.63 24.07
C LEU A 388 -7.17 12.22 24.26
N LYS A 389 -7.77 12.66 25.36
CA LYS A 389 -9.21 12.57 25.60
C LYS A 389 -9.91 13.80 25.01
N ARG A 390 -10.66 13.61 23.92
CA ARG A 390 -11.49 14.64 23.31
C ARG A 390 -12.92 14.58 23.86
N SER A 391 -13.44 15.73 24.27
CA SER A 391 -14.86 15.87 24.63
C SER A 391 -15.68 15.99 23.35
N ARG A 392 -16.68 15.12 23.17
CA ARG A 392 -17.61 15.12 22.04
C ARG A 392 -19.04 15.03 22.56
N LYS A 393 -19.93 15.87 22.05
CA LYS A 393 -21.36 15.89 22.40
C LYS A 393 -22.20 15.02 21.45
N LEU A 394 -21.75 14.86 20.20
CA LEU A 394 -22.45 14.12 19.15
C LEU A 394 -21.56 13.00 18.58
N TYR A 395 -22.18 12.08 17.85
CA TYR A 395 -21.45 11.12 17.04
C TYR A 395 -20.74 11.82 15.88
N GLU A 396 -19.42 11.63 15.79
CA GLU A 396 -18.57 12.27 14.78
C GLU A 396 -17.76 11.21 14.01
N ILE A 397 -17.50 11.48 12.72
CA ILE A 397 -16.65 10.64 11.90
C ILE A 397 -15.19 11.00 12.15
N GLU A 398 -14.35 10.02 12.52
CA GLU A 398 -12.90 10.15 12.44
C GLU A 398 -12.49 9.93 10.97
N HIS A 399 -12.24 11.02 10.24
CA HIS A 399 -11.94 10.97 8.81
C HIS A 399 -10.67 10.17 8.48
N ALA A 400 -9.69 10.15 9.40
CA ALA A 400 -8.48 9.33 9.28
C ALA A 400 -8.74 7.82 9.35
N ASP A 401 -9.91 7.37 9.85
CA ASP A 401 -10.32 5.95 9.90
C ASP A 401 -11.48 5.63 8.92
N CYS A 402 -12.21 6.65 8.46
CA CYS A 402 -13.29 6.49 7.49
C CYS A 402 -12.82 6.10 6.07
N ILE A 403 -13.33 4.98 5.56
CA ILE A 403 -13.11 4.49 4.18
C ILE A 403 -14.21 4.92 3.19
N ALA A 404 -15.14 5.79 3.62
CA ALA A 404 -16.22 6.32 2.80
C ALA A 404 -17.11 5.27 2.08
N CYS A 405 -17.29 4.07 2.66
CA CYS A 405 -18.10 2.98 2.09
C CYS A 405 -19.61 3.27 1.95
N GLY A 406 -20.10 4.37 2.53
CA GLY A 406 -21.51 4.80 2.45
C GLY A 406 -22.51 3.93 3.21
N LYS A 407 -22.08 2.91 3.96
CA LYS A 407 -22.98 2.02 4.73
C LYS A 407 -23.76 2.77 5.80
N CYS A 408 -23.20 3.82 6.39
CA CYS A 408 -23.89 4.63 7.41
C CYS A 408 -25.10 5.40 6.87
N PHE A 409 -25.14 5.72 5.56
CA PHE A 409 -26.19 6.54 4.97
C PHE A 409 -27.57 5.88 5.01
N SER A 410 -27.65 4.56 4.80
CA SER A 410 -28.93 3.84 4.80
C SER A 410 -29.49 3.60 6.21
N TYR A 411 -28.67 3.77 7.25
CA TYR A 411 -29.05 3.55 8.64
C TYR A 411 -29.36 4.85 9.40
N CYS A 412 -29.03 6.02 8.82
CA CYS A 412 -29.27 7.29 9.48
C CYS A 412 -30.70 7.79 9.16
N PRO A 413 -31.59 7.94 10.16
CA PRO A 413 -32.95 8.42 9.92
C PRO A 413 -33.00 9.90 9.51
N GLN A 414 -31.98 10.67 9.89
CA GLN A 414 -31.81 12.09 9.52
C GLN A 414 -31.14 12.26 8.16
N ASN A 415 -30.77 11.17 7.48
CA ASN A 415 -30.33 11.21 6.09
C ASN A 415 -31.55 11.11 5.18
N THR A 416 -32.50 12.03 5.35
CA THR A 416 -33.67 12.13 4.48
C THR A 416 -33.22 12.73 3.15
N ILE A 417 -33.07 11.85 2.16
CA ILE A 417 -32.88 12.23 0.76
C ILE A 417 -34.16 13.01 0.37
N LYS A 418 -34.07 14.34 0.28
CA LYS A 418 -35.02 15.13 -0.51
C LYS A 418 -34.59 15.08 -1.98
#